data_AF-A0A965AJA6-F1
#
_entry.id   AF-A0A965AJA6-F1
#
_cell.length_a   1.000
_cell.length_b   1.000
_cell.length_c   1.000
_cell.angle_alpha   90.00
_cell.angle_beta   90.00
_cell.angle_gamma   90.00
#
_symmetry.space_group_name_H-M   'P 1'
#
loop_
_entity.id
_entity.type
_entity.pdbx_description
1 polymer ?
#
loop_
_entity_poly.entity_id
_entity_poly.type
_entity_poly.pdbx_seq_one_letter_code
_entity_poly.pdbx_strand_id
1 'polypeptide(L)'
;MKRRLFLGFLASSAFLTTPACKRYGELSDLGYDYAKALHALSRRKQKEKTEAFARLLDNSLNKGELPPREGVWLKTILDDARAERWPEAIRASRALMESQIKPL
;
A
#
# COMPACT_ATOMS: atom_id res chain seq x y z
N MET A 1 -5.66 66.20 -12.08
CA MET A 1 -4.80 65.57 -13.11
C MET A 1 -4.96 64.06 -13.03
N LYS A 2 -5.21 63.41 -14.17
CA LYS A 2 -5.48 61.96 -14.33
C LYS A 2 -4.17 61.17 -14.49
N ARG A 3 -4.07 60.00 -13.85
CA ARG A 3 -3.31 58.80 -14.29
C ARG A 3 -4.10 57.57 -13.78
N ARG A 4 -4.96 56.96 -14.61
CA ARG A 4 -4.73 55.84 -15.56
C ARG A 4 -4.23 54.55 -14.88
N LEU A 5 -5.12 53.54 -14.78
CA LEU A 5 -5.06 52.20 -15.45
C LEU A 5 -4.08 51.22 -14.75
N PHE A 6 -4.30 49.92 -14.49
CA PHE A 6 -5.31 48.88 -14.79
C PHE A 6 -4.77 47.57 -14.15
N LEU A 7 -5.62 46.53 -14.03
CA LEU A 7 -5.28 45.10 -13.78
C LEU A 7 -4.61 44.79 -12.42
N GLY A 8 -5.17 43.97 -11.52
CA GLY A 8 -5.89 42.72 -11.75
C GLY A 8 -4.96 41.55 -11.44
N PHE A 9 -5.14 40.90 -10.29
CA PHE A 9 -4.90 39.46 -10.13
C PHE A 9 -5.56 38.96 -8.83
N LEU A 10 -6.77 38.41 -8.98
CA LEU A 10 -7.34 37.50 -7.99
C LEU A 10 -6.44 36.26 -7.93
N ALA A 11 -5.52 36.22 -6.96
CA ALA A 11 -4.81 35.00 -6.61
C ALA A 11 -5.78 34.08 -5.85
N SER A 12 -6.70 33.45 -6.60
CA SER A 12 -7.51 32.35 -6.12
C SER A 12 -6.58 31.15 -5.97
N SER A 13 -6.06 30.93 -4.76
CA SER A 13 -5.35 29.70 -4.40
C SER A 13 -6.32 28.53 -4.53
N ALA A 14 -6.32 27.93 -5.72
CA ALA A 14 -6.93 26.63 -5.93
C ALA A 14 -6.19 25.62 -5.04
N PHE A 15 -6.78 25.34 -3.88
CA PHE A 15 -6.45 24.20 -3.05
C PHE A 15 -6.70 22.96 -3.90
N LEU A 16 -5.65 22.43 -4.51
CA LEU A 16 -5.65 21.11 -5.13
C LEU A 16 -5.80 20.08 -4.00
N THR A 17 -7.02 19.84 -3.56
CA THR A 17 -7.38 18.70 -2.73
C THR A 17 -7.26 17.47 -3.62
N THR A 18 -6.05 16.90 -3.71
CA THR A 18 -5.93 15.53 -4.21
C THR A 18 -6.85 14.68 -3.32
N PRO A 19 -7.86 13.99 -3.86
CA PRO A 19 -8.62 13.06 -3.06
C PRO A 19 -7.60 12.13 -2.43
N ALA A 20 -7.67 11.95 -1.11
CA ALA A 20 -6.83 11.01 -0.39
C ALA A 20 -7.08 9.63 -1.00
N CYS A 21 -6.30 9.30 -2.03
CA CYS A 21 -6.45 8.09 -2.80
C CYS A 21 -6.09 6.98 -1.82
N LYS A 22 -7.07 6.17 -1.42
CA LYS A 22 -6.83 5.01 -0.56
C LYS A 22 -5.71 4.20 -1.21
N ARG A 23 -4.54 4.16 -0.57
CA ARG A 23 -3.33 3.48 -1.08
C ARG A 23 -3.58 2.00 -1.40
N TYR A 24 -4.57 1.41 -0.72
CA TYR A 24 -4.99 0.04 -0.87
C TYR A 24 -6.48 -0.03 -1.10
N GLY A 25 -6.90 -0.91 -2.01
CA GLY A 25 -8.30 -1.24 -2.24
C GLY A 25 -8.80 -2.31 -1.27
N GLU A 26 -9.99 -2.85 -1.54
CA GLU A 26 -10.53 -4.00 -0.82
C GLU A 26 -9.70 -5.25 -1.08
N LEU A 27 -9.44 -5.99 0.00
CA LEU A 27 -8.76 -7.28 -0.02
C LEU A 27 -9.77 -8.42 -0.03
N SER A 28 -9.40 -9.48 -0.74
CA SER A 28 -9.94 -10.81 -0.49
C SER A 28 -9.54 -11.33 0.90
N ASP A 29 -10.28 -12.31 1.42
CA ASP A 29 -9.93 -12.98 2.68
C ASP A 29 -8.49 -13.55 2.63
N LEU A 30 -8.14 -14.19 1.51
CA LEU A 30 -6.79 -14.72 1.28
C LEU A 30 -5.73 -13.62 1.26
N GLY A 31 -6.03 -12.48 0.63
CA GLY A 31 -5.14 -11.32 0.61
C GLY A 31 -4.91 -10.74 2.00
N TYR A 32 -5.94 -10.69 2.83
CA TYR A 32 -5.82 -10.27 4.23
C TYR A 32 -4.96 -11.24 5.05
N ASP A 33 -5.18 -12.55 4.88
CA ASP A 33 -4.37 -13.57 5.55
C ASP A 33 -2.90 -13.50 5.14
N TYR A 34 -2.62 -13.26 3.87
CA TYR A 34 -1.26 -13.05 3.37
C TYR A 34 -0.63 -11.78 3.93
N ALA A 35 -1.39 -10.69 4.04
CA ALA A 35 -0.90 -9.46 4.69
C ALA A 35 -0.54 -9.71 6.16
N LYS A 36 -1.37 -10.48 6.88
CA LYS A 36 -1.13 -10.87 8.28
C LYS A 36 0.09 -11.78 8.43
N ALA A 37 0.24 -12.76 7.53
CA ALA A 37 1.40 -13.65 7.49
C ALA A 37 2.69 -12.87 7.22
N LEU A 38 2.70 -11.95 6.24
CA LEU A 38 3.82 -11.05 5.98
C LEU A 38 4.14 -10.15 7.16
N HIS A 39 3.12 -9.63 7.84
CA HIS A 39 3.32 -8.82 9.05
C HIS A 39 4.04 -9.63 10.14
N ALA A 40 3.59 -10.86 10.39
CA ALA A 40 4.22 -11.74 11.38
C ALA A 40 5.65 -12.14 10.98
N LEU A 41 5.87 -12.50 9.71
CA LEU A 41 7.18 -12.82 9.14
C LEU A 41 8.14 -11.64 9.33
N SER A 42 7.71 -10.44 8.94
CA SER A 42 8.53 -9.21 9.00
C SER A 42 8.84 -8.81 10.43
N ARG A 43 7.85 -8.91 11.35
CA ARG A 43 8.07 -8.62 12.78
C ARG A 43 9.09 -9.56 13.43
N ARG A 44 9.13 -10.82 12.99
CA ARG A 44 10.08 -11.83 13.47
C ARG A 44 11.39 -11.84 12.68
N LYS A 45 11.54 -10.98 11.67
CA LYS A 45 12.70 -10.88 10.77
C LYS A 45 13.11 -12.24 10.18
N GLN A 46 12.12 -13.06 9.80
CA GLN A 46 12.33 -14.43 9.31
C GLN A 46 12.72 -14.42 7.83
N LYS A 47 13.94 -13.95 7.52
CA LYS A 47 14.48 -13.85 6.16
C LYS A 47 14.47 -15.19 5.44
N GLU A 48 14.76 -16.27 6.15
CA GLU A 48 14.77 -17.63 5.62
C GLU A 48 13.41 -18.10 5.08
N LYS A 49 12.32 -17.45 5.47
CA LYS A 49 10.96 -17.78 5.03
C LYS A 49 10.44 -16.96 3.86
N THR A 50 11.14 -15.90 3.46
CA THR A 50 10.67 -15.00 2.39
C THR A 50 10.53 -15.75 1.06
N GLU A 51 11.44 -16.68 0.75
CA GLU A 51 11.37 -17.46 -0.49
C GLU A 51 10.25 -18.50 -0.50
N ALA A 52 9.97 -19.12 0.66
CA ALA A 52 8.83 -20.01 0.79
C ALA A 52 7.51 -19.23 0.63
N PHE A 53 7.42 -18.04 1.23
CA PHE A 53 6.27 -17.17 1.08
C PHE A 53 6.10 -16.68 -0.37
N ALA A 54 7.20 -16.33 -1.06
CA ALA A 54 7.17 -15.92 -2.46
C ALA A 54 6.53 -16.99 -3.36
N ARG A 55 6.97 -18.25 -3.20
CA ARG A 55 6.40 -19.37 -3.95
C ARG A 55 4.92 -19.58 -3.66
N LEU A 56 4.52 -19.46 -2.39
CA LEU A 56 3.11 -19.57 -2.00
C LEU A 56 2.28 -18.46 -2.68
N LEU A 57 2.77 -17.22 -2.62
CA LEU A 57 2.13 -16.06 -3.23
C LEU A 57 2.00 -16.21 -4.76
N ASP A 58 3.08 -16.60 -5.43
CA ASP A 58 3.08 -16.82 -6.89
C ASP A 58 2.13 -17.95 -7.29
N ASN A 59 2.08 -19.03 -6.52
CA ASN A 59 1.15 -20.13 -6.78
C ASN A 59 -0.32 -19.68 -6.69
N SER A 60 -0.70 -18.93 -5.66
CA SER A 60 -2.08 -18.43 -5.54
C SER A 60 -2.43 -17.38 -6.58
N LEU A 61 -1.47 -16.56 -7.03
CA LEU A 61 -1.66 -15.68 -8.18
C LEU A 61 -1.90 -16.47 -9.47
N ASN A 62 -1.08 -17.49 -9.73
CA ASN A 62 -1.18 -18.31 -10.94
C ASN A 62 -2.47 -19.13 -10.99
N LYS A 63 -3.00 -19.52 -9.83
CA LYS A 63 -4.29 -20.21 -9.71
C LYS A 63 -5.50 -19.29 -9.78
N GLY A 64 -5.30 -17.97 -9.77
CA GLY A 64 -6.39 -17.00 -9.69
C GLY A 64 -7.10 -16.94 -8.33
N GLU A 65 -6.54 -17.57 -7.30
CA GLU A 65 -7.04 -17.53 -5.92
C GLU A 65 -6.82 -16.15 -5.28
N LEU A 66 -5.80 -15.43 -5.77
CA LEU A 66 -5.45 -14.10 -5.31
C LEU A 66 -5.55 -13.10 -6.48
N PRO A 67 -6.29 -11.97 -6.33
CA PRO A 67 -6.36 -10.96 -7.38
C PRO A 67 -4.97 -10.37 -7.71
N PRO A 68 -4.65 -10.09 -8.98
CA PRO A 68 -3.34 -9.56 -9.38
C PRO A 68 -2.93 -8.28 -8.65
N ARG A 69 -3.90 -7.38 -8.38
CA ARG A 69 -3.68 -6.13 -7.64
C ARG A 69 -3.17 -6.37 -6.21
N GLU A 70 -3.69 -7.39 -5.53
CA GLU A 70 -3.30 -7.74 -4.17
C GLU A 70 -1.90 -8.35 -4.18
N GLY A 71 -1.61 -9.17 -5.20
CA GLY A 71 -0.28 -9.68 -5.49
C GLY A 71 0.77 -8.57 -5.59
N VAL A 72 0.48 -7.47 -6.29
CA VAL A 72 1.41 -6.33 -6.39
C VAL A 72 1.74 -5.74 -5.02
N TRP A 73 0.73 -5.51 -4.18
CA TRP A 73 0.94 -4.95 -2.83
C TRP A 73 1.73 -5.91 -1.94
N LEU A 74 1.39 -7.20 -1.96
CA LEU A 74 2.03 -8.23 -1.15
C LEU A 74 3.47 -8.50 -1.60
N LYS A 75 3.74 -8.52 -2.92
CA LYS A 75 5.10 -8.62 -3.46
C LYS A 75 5.97 -7.44 -3.05
N THR A 76 5.43 -6.22 -3.11
CA THR A 76 6.16 -5.02 -2.68
C THR A 76 6.59 -5.13 -1.22
N ILE A 77 5.68 -5.57 -0.34
CA ILE A 77 5.98 -5.78 1.09
C ILE A 77 7.01 -6.90 1.28
N LEU A 78 6.89 -7.99 0.51
CA LEU A 78 7.83 -9.10 0.53
C LEU A 78 9.24 -8.68 0.07
N ASP A 79 9.35 -7.80 -0.91
CA ASP A 79 10.63 -7.29 -1.40
C ASP A 79 11.30 -6.37 -0.38
N ASP A 80 10.53 -5.57 0.36
CA ASP A 80 11.02 -4.85 1.54
C ASP A 80 11.59 -5.84 2.58
N ALA A 81 10.85 -6.93 2.87
CA ALA A 81 11.31 -7.98 3.79
C ALA A 81 12.57 -8.70 3.29
N ARG A 82 12.66 -9.05 2.00
CA ARG A 82 13.86 -9.67 1.39
C ARG A 82 15.10 -8.79 1.48
N ALA A 83 14.90 -7.47 1.30
CA ALA A 83 15.94 -6.46 1.43
C ALA A 83 16.26 -6.11 2.90
N GLU A 84 15.71 -6.83 3.87
CA GLU A 84 15.87 -6.59 5.31
C GLU A 84 15.40 -5.20 5.76
N ARG A 85 14.55 -4.55 4.96
CA ARG A 85 13.82 -3.31 5.26
C ARG A 85 12.61 -3.63 6.12
N TRP A 86 12.88 -4.24 7.28
CA TRP A 86 11.86 -4.75 8.19
C TRP A 86 10.87 -3.66 8.67
N PRO A 87 11.30 -2.45 9.07
CA PRO A 87 10.37 -1.40 9.47
C PRO A 87 9.39 -1.02 8.36
N GLU A 88 9.85 -0.96 7.11
CA GLU A 88 9.05 -0.68 5.91
C GLU A 88 8.01 -1.78 5.70
N ALA A 89 8.44 -3.05 5.70
CA ALA A 89 7.56 -4.20 5.51
C ALA A 89 6.50 -4.30 6.61
N ILE A 90 6.88 -4.05 7.88
CA ILE A 90 5.96 -4.03 9.03
C ILE A 90 4.92 -2.92 8.88
N ARG A 91 5.37 -1.70 8.53
CA ARG A 91 4.49 -0.53 8.35
C ARG A 91 3.53 -0.74 7.18
N ALA A 92 4.03 -1.25 6.06
CA ALA A 92 3.24 -1.46 4.86
C ALA A 92 2.20 -2.59 5.03
N SER A 93 2.59 -3.73 5.61
CA SER A 93 1.65 -4.82 5.93
C SER A 93 0.58 -4.39 6.94
N ARG A 94 0.95 -3.61 7.96
CA ARG A 94 -0.03 -3.03 8.91
C ARG A 94 -1.01 -2.11 8.21
N ALA A 95 -0.51 -1.13 7.44
CA ALA A 95 -1.36 -0.20 6.71
C ALA A 95 -2.30 -0.92 5.72
N LEU A 96 -1.83 -2.01 5.11
CA LEU A 96 -2.64 -2.85 4.24
C LEU A 96 -3.81 -3.49 5.01
N MET A 97 -3.57 -4.07 6.18
CA MET A 97 -4.63 -4.63 7.04
C MET A 97 -5.58 -3.55 7.58
N GLU A 98 -5.03 -2.43 8.05
CA GLU A 98 -5.82 -1.31 8.63
C GLU A 98 -6.73 -0.66 7.59
N SER A 99 -6.35 -0.67 6.31
CA SER A 99 -7.20 -0.14 5.23
C SER A 99 -8.53 -0.89 5.05
N GLN A 100 -8.64 -2.09 5.64
CA GLN A 100 -9.85 -2.92 5.61
C GLN A 100 -10.77 -2.67 6.81
N ILE A 101 -10.34 -1.91 7.81
CA ILE A 101 -11.17 -1.56 8.97
C ILE A 101 -12.22 -0.54 8.52
N LYS A 102 -13.49 -0.92 8.62
CA LYS A 102 -14.61 -0.01 8.34
C LYS A 102 -14.83 0.91 9.55
N PRO A 103 -15.00 2.24 9.35
CA PRO A 103 -15.43 3.11 10.45
C PRO A 103 -16.82 2.68 10.92
N LEU A 104 -17.02 2.71 12.25
CA LEU A 104 -18.28 2.39 12.93
C LEU A 104 -19.38 3.39 12.57
#